data_AF-A0A8C7N8D9-F1
#
_entry.id   AF-A0A8C7N8D9-F1
#
_cell.length_a   1.000
_cell.length_b   1.000
_cell.length_c   1.000
_cell.angle_alpha   90.00
_cell.angle_beta   90.00
_cell.angle_gamma   90.00
#
_symmetry.space_group_name_H-M   'P 1'
#
loop_
_entity.id
_entity.type
_entity.pdbx_description
1 polymer ?
#
loop_
_entity_poly.entity_id
_entity_poly.type
_entity_poly.pdbx_seq_one_letter_code
_entity_poly.pdbx_strand_id
1 'polypeptide(L)'
;MRLKAALPKLELYLYAAVLYLSLLWAGTWIWDASADNVNRKVFKKSVKPGWHYFGRKMDVADFEWVMWFTTFRNHILFALAGHVIFAKVCSLISPRIGMDDWYCKHRSLIYGLYGGLAVLVSMGGGFLALVLSHCFILYSVALVKRKWIVFVAGLASLATFKMEPFNTWQQGFVTGYFDLQDILFYGGSCFTIMRSMSFALENCEKKDGNYTFTDLLKYNFYLPFFYFGPIQTFDQFHVQANNPNLTRKQREMWNITTGALLHLGAIFVVDVFFHYLYILTIPNDMKLVKQLSDWSLAGLAYSNLVYDWVKAAVMFGVINTVARLDHLDPPQPPKCITMLYVFAETHFDRGINDWLCKYVYDYIGGSHKHIFKELVATICTFVVTTLWLGPCELVYIWSFFNCFGLNLELWVDKIFSLPPFSNIEYAIGEAMSRRIRAVFGALNFWTIILYNVLALNSLEFAKLVGKRLIVQGFPLSTLSVLFVTYCGVQLVKERERKQAFLDDPEPAAVPQDMPEEVGKMKAE
;
A
#
# COMPACT_ATOMS: atom_id res chain seq x y z
N MET A 1 23.17 -4.34 -10.43
CA MET A 1 23.64 -3.58 -9.24
C MET A 1 24.32 -2.30 -9.72
N ARG A 2 23.64 -1.14 -9.67
CA ARG A 2 24.16 0.15 -10.20
C ARG A 2 23.74 1.37 -9.36
N LEU A 3 23.48 1.15 -8.06
CA LEU A 3 23.02 2.18 -7.10
C LEU A 3 24.15 2.77 -6.24
N LYS A 4 25.40 2.26 -6.34
CA LYS A 4 26.46 2.55 -5.37
C LYS A 4 27.21 3.88 -5.57
N ALA A 5 27.09 4.53 -6.73
CA ALA A 5 27.78 5.79 -7.00
C ALA A 5 27.21 6.98 -6.20
N ALA A 6 28.05 7.58 -5.37
CA ALA A 6 27.74 8.80 -4.63
C ALA A 6 27.78 10.04 -5.55
N LEU A 7 26.90 11.00 -5.30
CA LEU A 7 26.98 12.33 -5.91
C LEU A 7 27.65 13.32 -4.93
N PRO A 8 28.28 14.40 -5.43
CA PRO A 8 28.80 15.48 -4.60
C PRO A 8 27.77 16.01 -3.60
N LYS A 9 28.19 16.26 -2.35
CA LYS A 9 27.28 16.75 -1.30
C LYS A 9 26.62 18.08 -1.67
N LEU A 10 27.36 18.99 -2.30
CA LEU A 10 26.83 20.29 -2.76
C LEU A 10 25.70 20.12 -3.77
N GLU A 11 25.84 19.17 -4.71
CA GLU A 11 24.82 18.83 -5.69
C GLU A 11 23.55 18.30 -5.00
N LEU A 12 23.71 17.42 -4.00
CA LEU A 12 22.58 16.91 -3.21
C LEU A 12 21.90 18.00 -2.37
N TYR A 13 22.64 18.93 -1.77
CA TYR A 13 22.07 20.06 -1.05
C TYR A 13 21.28 20.99 -1.97
N LEU A 14 21.78 21.23 -3.19
CA LEU A 14 21.06 22.01 -4.20
C LEU A 14 19.77 21.31 -4.63
N TYR A 15 19.80 20.00 -4.88
CA TYR A 15 18.60 19.23 -5.18
C TYR A 15 17.57 19.27 -4.05
N ALA A 16 18.02 19.17 -2.80
CA ALA A 16 17.15 19.32 -1.63
C ALA A 16 16.53 20.73 -1.57
N ALA A 17 17.34 21.78 -1.72
CA ALA A 17 16.86 23.16 -1.71
C ALA A 17 15.81 23.41 -2.80
N VAL A 18 16.09 23.00 -4.04
CA VAL A 18 15.15 23.12 -5.16
C VAL A 18 13.83 22.41 -4.85
N LEU A 19 13.88 21.17 -4.37
CA LEU A 19 12.68 20.40 -4.05
C LEU A 19 11.85 21.07 -2.95
N TYR A 20 12.46 21.38 -1.80
CA TYR A 20 11.73 21.94 -0.66
C TYR A 20 11.16 23.32 -0.96
N LEU A 21 11.92 24.21 -1.60
CA LEU A 21 11.43 25.53 -2.00
C LEU A 21 10.31 25.43 -3.02
N SER A 22 10.39 24.50 -3.97
CA SER A 22 9.33 24.29 -4.97
C SER A 22 8.05 23.73 -4.36
N LEU A 23 8.16 22.83 -3.37
CA LEU A 23 7.00 22.31 -2.63
C LEU A 23 6.35 23.40 -1.77
N LEU A 24 7.15 24.23 -1.09
CA LEU A 24 6.64 25.39 -0.35
C LEU A 24 5.95 26.38 -1.28
N TRP A 25 6.56 26.68 -2.43
CA TRP A 25 5.98 27.53 -3.46
C TRP A 25 4.66 26.98 -3.97
N ALA A 26 4.60 25.71 -4.39
CA ALA A 26 3.35 25.09 -4.82
C ALA A 26 2.30 25.11 -3.69
N GLY A 27 2.71 24.88 -2.45
CA GLY A 27 1.85 24.96 -1.27
C GLY A 27 1.24 26.35 -1.05
N THR A 28 1.99 27.43 -1.24
CA THR A 28 1.45 28.81 -1.12
C THR A 28 0.41 29.08 -2.19
N TRP A 29 0.63 28.62 -3.43
CA TRP A 29 -0.37 28.74 -4.49
C TRP A 29 -1.67 27.97 -4.20
N ILE A 30 -1.57 26.79 -3.59
CA ILE A 30 -2.73 25.99 -3.17
C ILE A 30 -3.46 26.68 -2.01
N TRP A 31 -2.70 27.21 -1.05
CA TRP A 31 -3.26 27.98 0.06
C TRP A 31 -4.06 29.18 -0.42
N ASP A 32 -3.50 29.99 -1.32
CA ASP A 32 -4.16 31.17 -1.88
C ASP A 32 -5.43 30.77 -2.64
N ALA A 33 -5.33 29.73 -3.49
CA ALA A 33 -6.47 29.18 -4.19
C ALA A 33 -7.58 28.70 -3.23
N SER A 34 -7.20 28.12 -2.08
CA SER A 34 -8.13 27.65 -1.05
C SER A 34 -8.81 28.80 -0.31
N ALA A 35 -8.03 29.80 0.11
CA ALA A 35 -8.50 30.95 0.86
C ALA A 35 -9.48 31.80 0.03
N ASP A 36 -9.14 32.09 -1.23
CA ASP A 36 -9.93 32.95 -2.11
C ASP A 36 -11.27 32.30 -2.53
N ASN A 37 -11.35 30.97 -2.51
CA ASN A 37 -12.46 30.23 -3.10
C ASN A 37 -13.33 29.47 -2.09
N VAL A 38 -13.10 29.65 -0.77
CA VAL A 38 -13.82 28.92 0.30
C VAL A 38 -15.34 29.07 0.26
N ASN A 39 -15.86 30.16 -0.32
CA ASN A 39 -17.29 30.45 -0.39
C ASN A 39 -17.99 29.96 -1.68
N ARG A 40 -17.26 29.27 -2.57
CA ARG A 40 -17.85 28.70 -3.79
C ARG A 40 -18.95 27.71 -3.46
N LYS A 41 -19.98 27.69 -4.31
CA LYS A 41 -21.15 26.78 -4.14
C LYS A 41 -20.74 25.31 -4.12
N VAL A 42 -19.77 24.91 -4.95
CA VAL A 42 -19.26 23.54 -5.02
C VAL A 42 -18.64 23.10 -3.68
N PHE A 43 -17.93 24.02 -3.01
CA PHE A 43 -17.22 23.73 -1.76
C PHE A 43 -18.19 23.48 -0.59
N LYS A 44 -19.41 24.03 -0.61
CA LYS A 44 -20.38 23.86 0.49
C LYS A 44 -20.72 22.38 0.79
N LYS A 45 -20.58 21.50 -0.20
CA LYS A 45 -20.80 20.06 -0.02
C LYS A 45 -19.70 19.42 0.81
N SER A 46 -18.45 19.76 0.53
CA SER A 46 -17.26 19.06 1.04
C SER A 46 -16.39 19.88 1.99
N VAL A 47 -16.72 21.14 2.24
CA VAL A 47 -16.03 22.02 3.20
C VAL A 47 -16.99 22.37 4.31
N LYS A 48 -16.74 21.83 5.51
CA LYS A 48 -17.62 21.93 6.68
C LYS A 48 -16.95 22.74 7.80
N PRO A 49 -17.71 23.25 8.79
CA PRO A 49 -17.11 23.85 9.98
C PRO A 49 -16.17 22.84 10.67
N GLY A 50 -14.92 23.25 10.92
CA GLY A 50 -13.89 22.45 11.59
C GLY A 50 -13.69 22.91 13.03
N TRP A 51 -12.45 23.24 13.41
CA TRP A 51 -12.12 23.68 14.77
C TRP A 51 -12.94 24.89 15.24
N HIS A 52 -13.69 24.69 16.33
CA HIS A 52 -14.58 25.71 16.91
C HIS A 52 -13.82 26.96 17.37
N TYR A 53 -12.62 26.81 17.96
CA TYR A 53 -11.84 27.91 18.51
C TYR A 53 -11.24 28.84 17.45
N PHE A 54 -10.91 28.32 16.27
CA PHE A 54 -10.28 29.10 15.19
C PHE A 54 -11.26 29.49 14.08
N GLY A 55 -12.50 28.97 14.10
CA GLY A 55 -13.53 29.26 13.10
C GLY A 55 -13.19 28.81 11.68
N ARG A 56 -12.14 27.98 11.52
CA ARG A 56 -11.69 27.50 10.22
C ARG A 56 -12.57 26.35 9.73
N LYS A 57 -12.87 26.35 8.43
CA LYS A 57 -13.55 25.24 7.78
C LYS A 57 -12.53 24.15 7.43
N MET A 58 -12.99 22.93 7.26
CA MET A 58 -12.19 21.75 6.99
C MET A 58 -12.68 21.06 5.71
N ASP A 59 -11.73 20.58 4.90
CA ASP A 59 -12.00 19.64 3.81
C ASP A 59 -12.42 18.29 4.38
N VAL A 60 -13.63 17.86 4.02
CA VAL A 60 -14.23 16.58 4.38
C VAL A 60 -14.65 15.81 3.13
N ALA A 61 -14.01 16.10 1.98
CA ALA A 61 -14.29 15.39 0.73
C ALA A 61 -13.94 13.90 0.79
N ASP A 62 -12.98 13.50 1.62
CA ASP A 62 -12.64 12.08 1.81
C ASP A 62 -13.58 11.42 2.83
N PHE A 63 -14.49 10.59 2.33
CA PHE A 63 -15.46 9.89 3.16
C PHE A 63 -14.80 8.91 4.13
N GLU A 64 -13.81 8.13 3.68
CA GLU A 64 -13.17 7.10 4.50
C GLU A 64 -12.37 7.68 5.67
N TRP A 65 -11.66 8.79 5.47
CA TRP A 65 -10.92 9.49 6.51
C TRP A 65 -11.85 10.08 7.57
N VAL A 66 -12.91 10.75 7.13
CA VAL A 66 -13.95 11.30 8.02
C VAL A 66 -14.63 10.17 8.79
N MET A 67 -14.88 9.04 8.14
CA MET A 67 -15.43 7.84 8.75
C MET A 67 -14.51 7.31 9.88
N TRP A 68 -13.21 7.14 9.59
CA TRP A 68 -12.24 6.59 10.54
C TRP A 68 -11.99 7.49 11.76
N PHE A 69 -11.83 8.78 11.54
CA PHE A 69 -11.32 9.70 12.57
C PHE A 69 -12.37 10.65 13.14
N THR A 70 -13.57 10.70 12.56
CA THR A 70 -14.67 11.54 13.04
C THR A 70 -15.93 10.73 13.33
N THR A 71 -16.65 10.29 12.30
CA THR A 71 -18.03 9.78 12.44
C THR A 71 -18.10 8.45 13.21
N PHE A 72 -17.20 7.51 12.92
CA PHE A 72 -17.26 6.15 13.46
C PHE A 72 -16.05 5.76 14.31
N ARG A 73 -15.18 6.73 14.60
CA ARG A 73 -13.98 6.57 15.41
C ARG A 73 -14.24 5.74 16.67
N ASN A 74 -15.30 6.05 17.42
CA ASN A 74 -15.58 5.39 18.69
C ASN A 74 -15.92 3.90 18.50
N HIS A 75 -16.63 3.53 17.42
CA HIS A 75 -16.97 2.13 17.12
C HIS A 75 -15.74 1.33 16.70
N ILE A 76 -14.91 1.91 15.82
CA ILE A 76 -13.65 1.28 15.37
C ILE A 76 -12.69 1.11 16.55
N LEU A 77 -12.50 2.15 17.36
CA LEU A 77 -11.68 2.08 18.57
C LEU A 77 -12.23 1.06 19.56
N PHE A 78 -13.55 1.01 19.77
CA PHE A 78 -14.16 0.03 20.66
C PHE A 78 -13.93 -1.41 20.20
N ALA A 79 -14.10 -1.70 18.90
CA ALA A 79 -13.88 -3.04 18.35
C ALA A 79 -12.40 -3.46 18.43
N LEU A 80 -11.47 -2.58 18.06
CA LEU A 80 -10.03 -2.88 18.08
C LEU A 80 -9.47 -2.93 19.51
N ALA A 81 -9.84 -1.99 20.38
CA ALA A 81 -9.43 -2.02 21.79
C ALA A 81 -10.07 -3.21 22.52
N GLY A 82 -11.34 -3.51 22.22
CA GLY A 82 -12.04 -4.68 22.75
C GLY A 82 -11.34 -5.99 22.37
N HIS A 83 -10.85 -6.12 21.13
CA HIS A 83 -10.03 -7.26 20.70
C HIS A 83 -8.77 -7.42 21.57
N VAL A 84 -8.01 -6.34 21.74
CA VAL A 84 -6.76 -6.35 22.54
C VAL A 84 -7.04 -6.65 24.01
N ILE A 85 -8.07 -6.02 24.59
CA ILE A 85 -8.44 -6.21 25.99
C ILE A 85 -8.94 -7.65 26.19
N PHE A 86 -9.77 -8.17 25.31
CA PHE A 86 -10.28 -9.54 25.38
C PHE A 86 -9.14 -10.55 25.31
N ALA A 87 -8.24 -10.39 24.33
CA ALA A 87 -7.03 -11.20 24.20
C ALA A 87 -6.18 -11.18 25.48
N LYS A 88 -5.99 -10.00 26.07
CA LYS A 88 -5.21 -9.81 27.30
C LYS A 88 -5.88 -10.42 28.52
N VAL A 89 -7.19 -10.29 28.65
CA VAL A 89 -7.96 -10.92 29.74
C VAL A 89 -7.83 -12.44 29.65
N CYS A 90 -7.99 -13.03 28.45
CA CYS A 90 -7.77 -14.46 28.25
C CYS A 90 -6.35 -14.90 28.63
N SER A 91 -5.31 -14.13 28.26
CA SER A 91 -3.93 -14.45 28.61
C SER A 91 -3.63 -14.34 30.12
N LEU A 92 -4.39 -13.53 30.86
CA LEU A 92 -4.21 -13.35 32.31
C LEU A 92 -4.99 -14.39 33.12
N ILE A 93 -6.11 -14.88 32.58
CA ILE A 93 -6.93 -15.91 33.19
C ILE A 93 -6.36 -17.30 32.92
N SER A 94 -5.82 -17.57 31.72
CA SER A 94 -5.33 -18.90 31.33
C SER A 94 -4.37 -19.55 32.33
N PRO A 95 -3.39 -18.84 32.93
CA PRO A 95 -2.49 -19.47 33.90
C PRO A 95 -3.18 -19.75 35.25
N ARG A 96 -4.16 -18.92 35.64
CA ARG A 96 -4.89 -19.07 36.92
C ARG A 96 -5.79 -20.31 36.94
N ILE A 97 -6.26 -20.75 35.77
CA ILE A 97 -7.12 -21.93 35.61
C ILE A 97 -6.34 -23.15 35.09
N GLY A 98 -5.01 -23.09 35.03
CA GLY A 98 -4.17 -24.20 34.55
C GLY A 98 -4.26 -24.48 33.05
N MET A 99 -4.65 -23.50 32.23
CA MET A 99 -4.83 -23.63 30.78
C MET A 99 -3.81 -22.81 29.95
N ASP A 100 -2.64 -22.51 30.52
CA ASP A 100 -1.65 -21.65 29.85
C ASP A 100 -1.13 -22.24 28.53
N ASP A 101 -0.70 -23.50 28.55
CA ASP A 101 -0.27 -24.23 27.35
C ASP A 101 -1.36 -24.29 26.28
N TRP A 102 -2.61 -24.47 26.70
CA TRP A 102 -3.75 -24.51 25.79
C TRP A 102 -3.96 -23.15 25.13
N TYR A 103 -3.96 -22.08 25.92
CA TYR A 103 -4.09 -20.70 25.41
C TYR A 103 -2.96 -20.38 24.42
N CYS A 104 -1.70 -20.64 24.78
CA CYS A 104 -0.55 -20.40 23.92
C CYS A 104 -0.68 -21.11 22.57
N LYS A 105 -1.20 -22.34 22.56
CA LYS A 105 -1.42 -23.13 21.33
C LYS A 105 -2.68 -22.73 20.54
N HIS A 106 -3.68 -22.12 21.18
CA HIS A 106 -5.00 -21.83 20.58
C HIS A 106 -5.34 -20.33 20.53
N ARG A 107 -4.37 -19.42 20.77
CA ARG A 107 -4.58 -17.96 20.76
C ARG A 107 -5.24 -17.43 19.49
N SER A 108 -4.86 -17.98 18.33
CA SER A 108 -5.40 -17.61 17.03
C SER A 108 -6.89 -17.95 16.90
N LEU A 109 -7.35 -19.00 17.59
CA LEU A 109 -8.78 -19.33 17.69
C LEU A 109 -9.52 -18.26 18.50
N ILE A 110 -8.95 -17.80 19.61
CA ILE A 110 -9.55 -16.77 20.47
C ILE A 110 -9.70 -15.45 19.70
N TYR A 111 -8.68 -15.06 18.94
CA TYR A 111 -8.75 -13.90 18.03
C TYR A 111 -9.84 -14.07 16.98
N GLY A 112 -9.93 -15.26 16.35
CA GLY A 112 -10.95 -15.59 15.37
C GLY A 112 -12.38 -15.57 15.95
N LEU A 113 -12.57 -16.06 17.18
CA LEU A 113 -13.86 -16.03 17.87
C LEU A 113 -14.31 -14.60 18.17
N TYR A 114 -13.40 -13.75 18.66
CA TYR A 114 -13.71 -12.34 18.86
C TYR A 114 -14.07 -11.65 17.54
N GLY A 115 -13.29 -11.88 16.48
CA GLY A 115 -13.59 -11.31 15.17
C GLY A 115 -14.90 -11.80 14.57
N GLY A 116 -15.22 -13.09 14.69
CA GLY A 116 -16.53 -13.64 14.30
C GLY A 116 -17.69 -12.99 15.05
N LEU A 117 -17.55 -12.77 16.37
CA LEU A 117 -18.54 -12.07 17.17
C LEU A 117 -18.66 -10.59 16.77
N ALA A 118 -17.53 -9.92 16.54
CA ALA A 118 -17.52 -8.53 16.07
C ALA A 118 -18.22 -8.39 14.71
N VAL A 119 -18.00 -9.33 13.79
CA VAL A 119 -18.71 -9.40 12.49
C VAL A 119 -20.19 -9.66 12.69
N LEU A 120 -20.58 -10.59 13.56
CA LEU A 120 -21.99 -10.87 13.87
C LEU A 120 -22.71 -9.64 14.41
N VAL A 121 -22.09 -8.91 15.34
CA VAL A 121 -22.67 -7.73 15.97
C VAL A 121 -22.71 -6.54 15.02
N SER A 122 -21.68 -6.35 14.20
CA SER A 122 -21.61 -5.24 13.26
C SER A 122 -22.50 -5.48 12.03
N MET A 123 -22.34 -6.60 11.34
CA MET A 123 -22.94 -6.84 10.00
C MET A 123 -24.15 -7.77 10.03
N GLY A 124 -24.39 -8.49 11.12
CA GLY A 124 -25.52 -9.40 11.28
C GLY A 124 -25.24 -10.84 10.85
N GLY A 125 -26.20 -11.73 11.16
CA GLY A 125 -26.07 -13.17 10.92
C GLY A 125 -26.10 -13.56 9.45
N GLY A 126 -26.83 -12.81 8.61
CA GLY A 126 -26.89 -13.04 7.16
C GLY A 126 -25.53 -12.85 6.50
N PHE A 127 -24.86 -11.73 6.78
CA PHE A 127 -23.50 -11.47 6.31
C PHE A 127 -22.49 -12.50 6.84
N LEU A 128 -22.55 -12.86 8.12
CA LEU A 128 -21.67 -13.90 8.67
C LEU A 128 -21.86 -15.24 7.94
N ALA A 129 -23.11 -15.64 7.68
CA ALA A 129 -23.41 -16.86 6.93
C ALA A 129 -22.89 -16.80 5.48
N LEU A 130 -22.96 -15.63 4.83
CA LEU A 130 -22.40 -15.41 3.51
C LEU A 130 -20.88 -15.57 3.50
N VAL A 131 -20.16 -14.96 4.44
CA VAL A 131 -18.71 -15.09 4.57
C VAL A 131 -18.31 -16.55 4.83
N LEU A 132 -19.04 -17.24 5.73
CA LEU A 132 -18.80 -18.65 6.04
C LEU A 132 -19.07 -19.57 4.85
N SER A 133 -20.08 -19.28 4.03
CA SER A 133 -20.39 -20.09 2.84
C SER A 133 -19.26 -20.01 1.81
N HIS A 134 -18.71 -18.82 1.56
CA HIS A 134 -17.53 -18.65 0.71
C HIS A 134 -16.28 -19.33 1.29
N CYS A 135 -16.07 -19.25 2.61
CA CYS A 135 -15.00 -20.01 3.27
C CYS A 135 -15.15 -21.52 3.03
N PHE A 136 -16.37 -22.05 3.18
CA PHE A 136 -16.64 -23.48 2.98
C PHE A 136 -16.43 -23.91 1.51
N ILE A 137 -16.90 -23.12 0.55
CA ILE A 137 -16.70 -23.38 -0.88
C ILE A 137 -15.21 -23.42 -1.21
N LEU A 138 -14.45 -22.40 -0.81
CA LEU A 138 -13.02 -22.32 -1.13
C LEU A 138 -12.20 -23.35 -0.36
N TYR A 139 -12.60 -23.73 0.85
CA TYR A 139 -12.02 -24.87 1.55
C TYR A 139 -12.25 -26.18 0.78
N SER A 140 -13.47 -26.42 0.32
CA SER A 140 -13.81 -27.63 -0.45
C SER A 140 -13.00 -27.72 -1.75
N VAL A 141 -12.82 -26.59 -2.44
CA VAL A 141 -11.96 -26.48 -3.61
C VAL A 141 -10.48 -26.72 -3.26
N ALA A 142 -10.02 -26.23 -2.10
CA ALA A 142 -8.65 -26.43 -1.64
C ALA A 142 -8.30 -27.92 -1.43
N LEU A 143 -9.28 -28.76 -1.06
CA LEU A 143 -9.08 -30.21 -0.89
C LEU A 143 -8.76 -30.93 -2.21
N VAL A 144 -9.14 -30.36 -3.35
CA VAL A 144 -8.85 -30.93 -4.69
C VAL A 144 -7.38 -30.75 -5.06
N LYS A 145 -6.66 -29.82 -4.42
CA LYS A 145 -5.23 -29.50 -4.65
C LYS A 145 -4.88 -29.18 -6.11
N ARG A 146 -5.79 -28.49 -6.83
CA ARG A 146 -5.56 -28.01 -8.20
C ARG A 146 -5.63 -26.49 -8.25
N LYS A 147 -4.47 -25.84 -8.46
CA LYS A 147 -4.35 -24.37 -8.47
C LYS A 147 -5.32 -23.67 -9.43
N TRP A 148 -5.50 -24.20 -10.65
CA TRP A 148 -6.38 -23.56 -11.63
C TRP A 148 -7.84 -23.53 -11.17
N ILE A 149 -8.31 -24.58 -10.46
CA ILE A 149 -9.67 -24.61 -9.89
C ILE A 149 -9.78 -23.58 -8.77
N VAL A 150 -8.74 -23.44 -7.93
CA VAL A 150 -8.68 -22.41 -6.89
C VAL A 150 -8.78 -21.01 -7.50
N PHE A 151 -8.06 -20.73 -8.58
CA PHE A 151 -8.16 -19.46 -9.28
C PHE A 151 -9.55 -19.23 -9.87
N VAL A 152 -10.12 -20.21 -10.56
CA VAL A 152 -11.48 -20.06 -11.14
C VAL A 152 -12.52 -19.83 -10.04
N ALA A 153 -12.54 -20.64 -8.99
CA ALA A 153 -13.50 -20.52 -7.90
C ALA A 153 -13.31 -19.23 -7.09
N GLY A 154 -12.06 -18.85 -6.83
CA GLY A 154 -11.70 -17.64 -6.10
C GLY A 154 -12.04 -16.38 -6.87
N LEU A 155 -11.64 -16.28 -8.14
CA LEU A 155 -11.95 -15.12 -8.98
C LEU A 155 -13.45 -15.02 -9.29
N ALA A 156 -14.15 -16.14 -9.48
CA ALA A 156 -15.61 -16.13 -9.61
C ALA A 156 -16.27 -15.63 -8.32
N SER A 157 -15.81 -16.08 -7.15
CA SER A 157 -16.31 -15.58 -5.85
C SER A 157 -16.01 -14.09 -5.65
N LEU A 158 -14.82 -13.62 -6.06
CA LEU A 158 -14.49 -12.20 -6.00
C LEU A 158 -15.39 -11.38 -6.93
N ALA A 159 -15.67 -11.91 -8.12
CA ALA A 159 -16.55 -11.27 -9.09
C ALA A 159 -17.98 -11.12 -8.60
N THR A 160 -18.53 -12.07 -7.82
CA THR A 160 -19.88 -11.92 -7.26
C THR A 160 -19.98 -10.71 -6.33
N PHE A 161 -18.92 -10.37 -5.60
CA PHE A 161 -18.87 -9.19 -4.72
C PHE A 161 -18.57 -7.87 -5.45
N LYS A 162 -18.05 -7.92 -6.68
CA LYS A 162 -17.61 -6.73 -7.42
C LYS A 162 -18.49 -6.37 -8.60
N MET A 163 -19.33 -7.30 -9.07
CA MET A 163 -20.13 -7.14 -10.27
C MET A 163 -21.63 -7.29 -10.00
N GLU A 164 -22.42 -6.46 -10.67
CA GLU A 164 -23.88 -6.57 -10.68
C GLU A 164 -24.37 -7.74 -11.56
N PRO A 165 -25.52 -8.37 -11.24
CA PRO A 165 -26.47 -8.03 -10.17
C PRO A 165 -26.12 -8.64 -8.79
N PHE A 166 -25.05 -9.46 -8.71
CA PHE A 166 -24.74 -10.24 -7.51
C PHE A 166 -24.28 -9.38 -6.33
N ASN A 167 -23.60 -8.27 -6.61
CA ASN A 167 -23.15 -7.35 -5.58
C ASN A 167 -24.34 -6.79 -4.77
N THR A 168 -25.28 -6.11 -5.43
CA THR A 168 -26.49 -5.56 -4.77
C THR A 168 -27.30 -6.65 -4.08
N TRP A 169 -27.44 -7.84 -4.70
CA TRP A 169 -28.15 -8.96 -4.07
C TRP A 169 -27.48 -9.42 -2.76
N GLN A 170 -26.15 -9.54 -2.75
CA GLN A 170 -25.41 -9.98 -1.57
C GLN A 170 -25.37 -8.92 -0.45
N GLN A 171 -25.36 -7.63 -0.80
CA GLN A 171 -25.48 -6.55 0.20
C GLN A 171 -26.79 -6.65 1.00
N GLY A 172 -27.85 -7.20 0.41
CA GLY A 172 -29.14 -7.46 1.08
C GLY A 172 -29.06 -8.42 2.29
N PHE A 173 -27.97 -9.17 2.47
CA PHE A 173 -27.76 -10.02 3.64
C PHE A 173 -27.24 -9.27 4.87
N VAL A 174 -26.87 -8.00 4.72
CA VAL A 174 -26.43 -7.15 5.83
C VAL A 174 -27.67 -6.58 6.52
N THR A 175 -27.81 -6.81 7.83
CA THR A 175 -29.06 -6.51 8.56
C THR A 175 -28.96 -5.35 9.55
N GLY A 176 -27.77 -4.79 9.78
CA GLY A 176 -27.64 -3.62 10.67
C GLY A 176 -28.15 -2.33 9.99
N TYR A 177 -28.21 -1.21 10.73
CA TYR A 177 -28.58 0.10 10.18
C TYR A 177 -27.50 1.13 10.51
N PHE A 178 -26.31 0.99 9.91
CA PHE A 178 -25.22 1.95 10.14
C PHE A 178 -24.48 2.25 8.84
N ASP A 179 -24.07 3.51 8.66
CA ASP A 179 -23.58 4.03 7.36
C ASP A 179 -22.24 3.42 6.88
N LEU A 180 -21.63 2.50 7.64
CA LEU A 180 -20.38 1.81 7.26
C LEU A 180 -20.59 0.54 6.47
N GLN A 181 -21.82 0.05 6.34
CA GLN A 181 -22.06 -1.30 5.87
C GLN A 181 -21.48 -1.57 4.50
N ASP A 182 -21.64 -0.64 3.55
CA ASP A 182 -21.14 -0.84 2.21
C ASP A 182 -19.61 -0.99 2.21
N ILE A 183 -18.91 -0.13 2.95
CA ILE A 183 -17.46 -0.19 3.08
C ILE A 183 -17.02 -1.50 3.76
N LEU A 184 -17.64 -1.85 4.89
CA LEU A 184 -17.31 -3.07 5.63
C LEU A 184 -17.69 -4.34 4.87
N PHE A 185 -18.75 -4.28 4.06
CA PHE A 185 -19.16 -5.35 3.18
C PHE A 185 -18.10 -5.58 2.10
N TYR A 186 -17.64 -4.52 1.42
CA TYR A 186 -16.58 -4.62 0.43
C TYR A 186 -15.28 -5.12 1.04
N GLY A 187 -14.82 -4.49 2.13
CA GLY A 187 -13.60 -4.91 2.83
C GLY A 187 -13.71 -6.36 3.31
N GLY A 188 -14.70 -6.65 4.15
CA GLY A 188 -14.92 -7.96 4.76
C GLY A 188 -15.06 -9.09 3.75
N SER A 189 -15.80 -8.88 2.66
CA SER A 189 -16.01 -9.91 1.65
C SER A 189 -14.79 -10.11 0.76
N CYS A 190 -14.25 -9.04 0.18
CA CYS A 190 -13.16 -9.15 -0.79
C CYS A 190 -11.87 -9.64 -0.12
N PHE A 191 -11.50 -9.08 1.05
CA PHE A 191 -10.34 -9.55 1.81
C PHE A 191 -10.50 -11.01 2.24
N THR A 192 -11.72 -11.47 2.54
CA THR A 192 -11.98 -12.89 2.84
C THR A 192 -11.73 -13.79 1.64
N ILE A 193 -12.17 -13.41 0.44
CA ILE A 193 -11.92 -14.22 -0.76
C ILE A 193 -10.43 -14.33 -1.05
N MET A 194 -9.69 -13.22 -0.99
CA MET A 194 -8.25 -13.22 -1.24
C MET A 194 -7.45 -14.05 -0.22
N ARG A 195 -7.82 -13.95 1.07
CA ARG A 195 -7.26 -14.81 2.13
C ARG A 195 -7.62 -16.28 1.90
N SER A 196 -8.87 -16.57 1.57
CA SER A 196 -9.30 -17.95 1.28
C SER A 196 -8.59 -18.55 0.06
N MET A 197 -8.32 -17.75 -0.97
CA MET A 197 -7.48 -18.15 -2.10
C MET A 197 -6.03 -18.39 -1.67
N SER A 198 -5.45 -17.51 -0.85
CA SER A 198 -4.10 -17.71 -0.29
C SER A 198 -4.01 -19.04 0.46
N PHE A 199 -4.97 -19.33 1.35
CA PHE A 199 -5.08 -20.61 2.04
C PHE A 199 -5.13 -21.78 1.07
N ALA A 200 -6.01 -21.70 0.06
CA ALA A 200 -6.24 -22.79 -0.87
C ALA A 200 -5.02 -23.08 -1.75
N LEU A 201 -4.31 -22.04 -2.19
CA LEU A 201 -3.08 -22.16 -2.97
C LEU A 201 -1.94 -22.76 -2.13
N GLU A 202 -1.79 -22.35 -0.87
CA GLU A 202 -0.84 -22.97 0.06
C GLU A 202 -1.19 -24.42 0.37
N ASN A 203 -2.48 -24.75 0.47
CA ASN A 203 -2.92 -26.13 0.65
C ASN A 203 -2.60 -27.02 -0.57
N CYS A 204 -2.58 -26.45 -1.78
CA CYS A 204 -2.14 -27.17 -2.99
C CYS A 204 -0.66 -27.54 -2.94
N GLU A 205 0.19 -26.69 -2.34
CA GLU A 205 1.63 -26.91 -2.20
C GLU A 205 2.02 -27.80 -1.01
N LYS A 206 1.10 -27.95 -0.05
CA LYS A 206 1.32 -28.81 1.12
C LYS A 206 1.43 -30.28 0.69
N LYS A 207 2.61 -30.87 0.90
CA LYS A 207 2.91 -32.28 0.56
C LYS A 207 2.06 -33.25 1.39
N ASP A 208 2.04 -33.08 2.71
CA ASP A 208 1.39 -34.01 3.63
C ASP A 208 0.09 -33.43 4.20
N GLY A 209 -1.01 -34.19 4.05
CA GLY A 209 -2.32 -33.82 4.57
C GLY A 209 -2.89 -32.53 3.98
N ASN A 210 -3.82 -31.92 4.71
CA ASN A 210 -4.42 -30.63 4.39
C ASN A 210 -4.40 -29.72 5.62
N TYR A 211 -4.38 -28.41 5.41
CA TYR A 211 -4.73 -27.48 6.47
C TYR A 211 -6.20 -27.65 6.84
N THR A 212 -6.55 -27.38 8.10
CA THR A 212 -7.91 -27.63 8.60
C THR A 212 -8.85 -26.47 8.26
N PHE A 213 -10.16 -26.73 8.24
CA PHE A 213 -11.15 -25.66 8.10
C PHE A 213 -11.04 -24.63 9.23
N THR A 214 -10.69 -25.06 10.44
CA THR A 214 -10.45 -24.16 11.57
C THR A 214 -9.28 -23.21 11.30
N ASP A 215 -8.23 -23.64 10.58
CA ASP A 215 -7.12 -22.76 10.19
C ASP A 215 -7.57 -21.67 9.21
N LEU A 216 -8.47 -22.01 8.28
CA LEU A 216 -9.10 -21.03 7.39
C LEU A 216 -9.96 -20.02 8.18
N LEU A 217 -10.74 -20.48 9.17
CA LEU A 217 -11.57 -19.61 9.99
C LEU A 217 -10.73 -18.65 10.85
N LYS A 218 -9.67 -19.14 11.51
CA LYS A 218 -8.73 -18.30 12.27
C LYS A 218 -8.13 -17.19 11.39
N TYR A 219 -7.79 -17.52 10.15
CA TYR A 219 -7.18 -16.60 9.21
C TYR A 219 -8.17 -15.55 8.69
N ASN A 220 -9.37 -15.95 8.31
CA ASN A 220 -10.39 -15.01 7.83
C ASN A 220 -10.94 -14.14 8.96
N PHE A 221 -11.26 -14.71 10.12
CA PHE A 221 -11.88 -13.98 11.23
C PHE A 221 -10.89 -13.29 12.17
N TYR A 222 -9.63 -13.16 11.79
CA TYR A 222 -8.71 -12.28 12.50
C TYR A 222 -9.13 -10.81 12.30
N LEU A 223 -9.78 -10.25 13.32
CA LEU A 223 -10.47 -8.95 13.23
C LEU A 223 -9.61 -7.81 12.66
N PRO A 224 -8.34 -7.62 13.10
CA PRO A 224 -7.52 -6.53 12.56
C PRO A 224 -7.41 -6.57 11.03
N PHE A 225 -7.31 -7.76 10.43
CA PHE A 225 -7.22 -7.93 8.97
C PHE A 225 -8.57 -8.22 8.30
N PHE A 226 -9.68 -8.24 9.04
CA PHE A 226 -10.98 -8.60 8.47
C PHE A 226 -11.52 -7.53 7.51
N TYR A 227 -11.62 -6.29 7.98
CA TYR A 227 -12.27 -5.20 7.23
C TYR A 227 -11.29 -4.31 6.46
N PHE A 228 -10.17 -3.95 7.09
CA PHE A 228 -9.32 -2.83 6.63
C PHE A 228 -7.82 -3.11 6.73
N GLY A 229 -7.42 -4.30 7.16
CA GLY A 229 -6.01 -4.62 7.27
C GLY A 229 -5.41 -5.11 5.96
N PRO A 230 -4.08 -4.96 5.79
CA PRO A 230 -3.40 -5.51 4.64
C PRO A 230 -3.52 -7.04 4.61
N ILE A 231 -3.52 -7.62 3.41
CA ILE A 231 -3.49 -9.07 3.28
C ILE A 231 -2.11 -9.59 3.64
N GLN A 232 -2.02 -10.33 4.74
CA GLN A 232 -0.87 -11.19 5.01
C GLN A 232 -1.09 -12.55 4.35
N THR A 233 -0.11 -13.12 3.65
CA THR A 233 -0.24 -14.45 3.02
C THR A 233 -0.40 -15.55 4.07
N PHE A 234 -1.13 -16.62 3.71
CA PHE A 234 -1.51 -17.67 4.66
C PHE A 234 -0.31 -18.37 5.30
N ASP A 235 0.77 -18.62 4.57
CA ASP A 235 2.00 -19.23 5.09
C ASP A 235 2.61 -18.40 6.23
N GLN A 236 2.72 -17.08 6.03
CA GLN A 236 3.25 -16.17 7.04
C GLN A 236 2.33 -16.10 8.25
N PHE A 237 1.02 -15.92 8.02
CA PHE A 237 0.04 -15.87 9.10
C PHE A 237 0.01 -17.17 9.90
N HIS A 238 -0.01 -18.34 9.23
CA HIS A 238 -0.12 -19.65 9.87
C HIS A 238 1.09 -19.96 10.76
N VAL A 239 2.30 -19.64 10.31
CA VAL A 239 3.53 -19.82 11.11
C VAL A 239 3.52 -18.91 12.34
N GLN A 240 3.17 -17.64 12.16
CA GLN A 240 3.18 -16.68 13.27
C GLN A 240 2.05 -16.94 14.27
N ALA A 241 0.83 -17.14 13.79
CA ALA A 241 -0.36 -17.33 14.61
C ALA A 241 -0.30 -18.60 15.48
N ASN A 242 0.41 -19.64 15.03
CA ASN A 242 0.61 -20.89 15.77
C ASN A 242 1.96 -20.96 16.50
N ASN A 243 2.75 -19.88 16.51
CA ASN A 243 3.99 -19.84 17.28
C ASN A 243 3.68 -19.76 18.80
N PRO A 244 4.08 -20.75 19.61
CA PRO A 244 3.84 -20.74 21.05
C PRO A 244 4.81 -19.82 21.81
N ASN A 245 5.93 -19.43 21.18
CA ASN A 245 6.90 -18.55 21.82
C ASN A 245 6.48 -17.08 21.67
N LEU A 246 6.07 -16.48 22.79
CA LEU A 246 5.57 -15.10 22.86
C LEU A 246 6.60 -14.11 23.42
N THR A 247 7.89 -14.48 23.47
CA THR A 247 8.94 -13.56 23.93
C THR A 247 9.07 -12.36 23.00
N ARG A 248 8.93 -11.16 23.54
CA ARG A 248 9.17 -9.92 22.81
C ARG A 248 10.65 -9.57 22.78
N LYS A 249 11.10 -8.99 21.67
CA LYS A 249 12.46 -8.46 21.54
C LYS A 249 12.64 -7.24 22.43
N GLN A 250 13.88 -6.99 22.86
CA GLN A 250 14.23 -5.77 23.58
C GLN A 250 13.85 -4.53 22.73
N ARG A 251 13.15 -3.57 23.32
CA ARG A 251 12.57 -2.36 22.66
C ARG A 251 11.37 -2.58 21.73
N GLU A 252 10.85 -3.79 21.59
CA GLU A 252 9.69 -4.00 20.70
C GLU A 252 8.47 -3.18 21.11
N MET A 253 8.13 -3.15 22.40
CA MET A 253 7.04 -2.31 22.93
C MET A 253 7.29 -0.82 22.74
N TRP A 254 8.54 -0.39 22.85
CA TRP A 254 8.94 1.00 22.56
C TRP A 254 8.66 1.31 21.08
N ASN A 255 9.08 0.45 20.16
CA ASN A 255 8.85 0.62 18.73
C ASN A 255 7.36 0.65 18.38
N ILE A 256 6.55 -0.22 18.99
CA ILE A 256 5.08 -0.22 18.81
C ILE A 256 4.50 1.12 19.29
N THR A 257 4.90 1.58 20.47
CA THR A 257 4.40 2.84 21.07
C THR A 257 4.82 4.05 20.25
N THR A 258 6.10 4.12 19.84
CA THR A 258 6.60 5.19 18.97
C THR A 258 5.88 5.18 17.62
N GLY A 259 5.65 4.01 17.02
CA GLY A 259 4.88 3.87 15.79
C GLY A 259 3.45 4.42 15.93
N ALA A 260 2.75 4.05 17.01
CA ALA A 260 1.41 4.56 17.29
C ALA A 260 1.40 6.09 17.47
N LEU A 261 2.37 6.66 18.19
CA LEU A 261 2.50 8.11 18.36
C LEU A 261 2.81 8.82 17.03
N LEU A 262 3.63 8.23 16.16
CA LEU A 262 3.89 8.75 14.83
C LEU A 262 2.63 8.77 13.96
N HIS A 263 1.80 7.71 14.01
CA HIS A 263 0.52 7.68 13.30
C HIS A 263 -0.46 8.74 13.84
N LEU A 264 -0.52 8.95 15.15
CA LEU A 264 -1.30 10.04 15.76
C LEU A 264 -0.82 11.42 15.30
N GLY A 265 0.50 11.63 15.26
CA GLY A 265 1.09 12.85 14.73
C GLY A 265 0.74 13.07 13.26
N ALA A 266 0.77 12.02 12.43
CA ALA A 266 0.37 12.10 11.03
C ALA A 266 -1.12 12.47 10.85
N ILE A 267 -2.01 11.89 11.67
CA ILE A 267 -3.44 12.25 11.68
C ILE A 267 -3.61 13.74 11.97
N PHE A 268 -2.91 14.26 12.97
CA PHE A 268 -2.95 15.68 13.32
C PHE A 268 -2.43 16.58 12.18
N VAL A 269 -1.33 16.20 11.53
CA VAL A 269 -0.79 16.97 10.39
C VAL A 269 -1.77 17.00 9.22
N VAL A 270 -2.41 15.87 8.90
CA VAL A 270 -3.44 15.81 7.84
C VAL A 270 -4.65 16.67 8.21
N ASP A 271 -5.09 16.61 9.47
CA ASP A 271 -6.18 17.45 9.97
C ASP A 271 -5.87 18.94 9.77
N VAL A 272 -4.66 19.38 10.14
CA VAL A 272 -4.17 20.75 9.87
C VAL A 272 -4.25 21.06 8.37
N PHE A 273 -3.72 20.20 7.49
CA PHE A 273 -3.70 20.45 6.04
C PHE A 273 -5.11 20.59 5.46
N PHE A 274 -6.07 19.82 5.95
CA PHE A 274 -7.45 19.89 5.52
C PHE A 274 -8.16 21.18 5.92
N HIS A 275 -7.70 21.87 6.97
CA HIS A 275 -8.22 23.20 7.32
C HIS A 275 -7.73 24.33 6.40
N TYR A 276 -6.72 24.06 5.56
CA TYR A 276 -5.98 25.13 4.87
C TYR A 276 -5.81 24.95 3.37
N LEU A 277 -5.62 23.72 2.88
CA LEU A 277 -5.21 23.49 1.49
C LEU A 277 -6.33 22.94 0.59
N TYR A 278 -7.45 22.50 1.16
CA TYR A 278 -8.64 21.97 0.45
C TYR A 278 -8.31 21.09 -0.77
N ILE A 279 -7.27 20.25 -0.65
CA ILE A 279 -6.63 19.53 -1.75
C ILE A 279 -7.55 18.51 -2.44
N LEU A 280 -8.60 18.06 -1.74
CA LEU A 280 -9.55 17.09 -2.24
C LEU A 280 -10.82 17.75 -2.77
N THR A 281 -11.20 18.91 -2.20
CA THR A 281 -12.32 19.69 -2.68
C THR A 281 -12.02 20.42 -3.99
N ILE A 282 -10.83 21.03 -4.14
CA ILE A 282 -10.50 21.84 -5.33
C ILE A 282 -10.62 21.05 -6.65
N PRO A 283 -10.10 19.80 -6.78
CA PRO A 283 -10.22 19.02 -8.01
C PRO A 283 -11.67 18.78 -8.48
N ASN A 284 -12.64 18.83 -7.56
CA ASN A 284 -14.06 18.66 -7.87
C ASN A 284 -14.71 19.88 -8.53
N ASP A 285 -14.07 21.06 -8.51
CA ASP A 285 -14.52 22.26 -9.23
C ASP A 285 -13.67 22.49 -10.48
N MET A 286 -14.00 21.80 -11.56
CA MET A 286 -13.24 21.91 -12.82
C MET A 286 -13.23 23.32 -13.42
N LYS A 287 -14.15 24.21 -13.04
CA LYS A 287 -14.11 25.62 -13.46
C LYS A 287 -13.00 26.37 -12.73
N LEU A 288 -12.84 26.12 -11.42
CA LEU A 288 -11.72 26.67 -10.65
C LEU A 288 -10.39 26.11 -11.16
N VAL A 289 -10.28 24.78 -11.29
CA VAL A 289 -9.01 24.14 -11.67
C VAL A 289 -8.47 24.67 -12.99
N LYS A 290 -9.34 24.94 -13.98
CA LYS A 290 -8.93 25.55 -15.26
C LYS A 290 -8.31 26.94 -15.12
N GLN A 291 -8.62 27.66 -14.06
CA GLN A 291 -8.13 29.01 -13.76
C GLN A 291 -6.87 29.01 -12.89
N LEU A 292 -6.51 27.88 -12.27
CA LEU A 292 -5.34 27.78 -11.41
C LEU A 292 -4.04 27.99 -12.20
N SER A 293 -2.99 28.42 -11.51
CA SER A 293 -1.64 28.44 -12.06
C SER A 293 -1.13 27.01 -12.29
N ASP A 294 -0.14 26.85 -13.17
CA ASP A 294 0.49 25.55 -13.41
C ASP A 294 1.17 25.00 -12.13
N TRP A 295 1.70 25.89 -11.27
CA TRP A 295 2.31 25.53 -9.99
C TRP A 295 1.30 24.94 -9.00
N SER A 296 0.13 25.59 -8.88
CA SER A 296 -1.00 25.08 -8.10
C SER A 296 -1.46 23.73 -8.64
N LEU A 297 -1.59 23.60 -9.96
CA LEU A 297 -2.07 22.38 -10.61
C LEU A 297 -1.11 21.20 -10.39
N ALA A 298 0.19 21.42 -10.57
CA ALA A 298 1.23 20.42 -10.28
C ALA A 298 1.24 20.04 -8.80
N GLY A 299 1.16 21.03 -7.91
CA GLY A 299 1.10 20.82 -6.46
C GLY A 299 -0.15 20.05 -6.03
N LEU A 300 -1.32 20.33 -6.61
CA LEU A 300 -2.57 19.62 -6.32
C LEU A 300 -2.50 18.17 -6.77
N ALA A 301 -2.03 17.91 -7.99
CA ALA A 301 -1.87 16.55 -8.51
C ALA A 301 -0.92 15.73 -7.61
N TYR A 302 0.23 16.30 -7.23
CA TYR A 302 1.16 15.67 -6.31
C TYR A 302 0.55 15.47 -4.90
N SER A 303 -0.10 16.49 -4.34
CA SER A 303 -0.64 16.45 -2.98
C SER A 303 -1.79 15.46 -2.83
N ASN A 304 -2.63 15.29 -3.86
CA ASN A 304 -3.69 14.27 -3.86
C ASN A 304 -3.10 12.87 -3.68
N LEU A 305 -2.01 12.56 -4.39
CA LEU A 305 -1.33 11.27 -4.29
C LEU A 305 -0.59 11.10 -2.97
N VAL A 306 0.07 12.15 -2.48
CA VAL A 306 0.74 12.10 -1.16
C VAL A 306 -0.29 11.86 -0.07
N TYR A 307 -1.44 12.54 -0.13
CA TYR A 307 -2.53 12.32 0.80
C TYR A 307 -3.05 10.89 0.73
N ASP A 308 -3.31 10.34 -0.46
CA ASP A 308 -3.78 8.97 -0.63
C ASP A 308 -2.80 7.94 -0.01
N TRP A 309 -1.49 8.15 -0.21
CA TRP A 309 -0.47 7.35 0.47
C TRP A 309 -0.50 7.51 2.00
N VAL A 310 -0.60 8.76 2.52
CA VAL A 310 -0.68 9.00 3.97
C VAL A 310 -1.91 8.31 4.57
N LYS A 311 -3.05 8.42 3.89
CA LYS A 311 -4.31 7.77 4.28
C LYS A 311 -4.12 6.26 4.44
N ALA A 312 -3.60 5.59 3.42
CA ALA A 312 -3.30 4.15 3.49
C ALA A 312 -2.28 3.82 4.59
N ALA A 313 -1.19 4.58 4.70
CA ALA A 313 -0.14 4.34 5.70
C ALA A 313 -0.65 4.50 7.14
N VAL A 314 -1.56 5.44 7.40
CA VAL A 314 -2.18 5.64 8.71
C VAL A 314 -3.21 4.55 9.01
N MET A 315 -4.12 4.24 8.07
CA MET A 315 -5.15 3.22 8.26
C MET A 315 -4.54 1.85 8.52
N PHE A 316 -3.60 1.42 7.67
CA PHE A 316 -2.84 0.18 7.89
C PHE A 316 -1.95 0.29 9.13
N GLY A 317 -1.39 1.46 9.43
CA GLY A 317 -0.59 1.69 10.63
C GLY A 317 -1.33 1.38 11.94
N VAL A 318 -2.58 1.84 12.07
CA VAL A 318 -3.44 1.56 13.22
C VAL A 318 -3.70 0.06 13.35
N ILE A 319 -4.10 -0.60 12.27
CA ILE A 319 -4.37 -2.04 12.25
C ILE A 319 -3.11 -2.85 12.56
N ASN A 320 -1.99 -2.50 11.93
CA ASN A 320 -0.70 -3.17 12.11
C ASN A 320 -0.16 -3.01 13.53
N THR A 321 -0.50 -1.92 14.22
CA THR A 321 -0.18 -1.73 15.63
C THR A 321 -0.89 -2.78 16.49
N VAL A 322 -2.18 -3.03 16.24
CA VAL A 322 -2.94 -4.10 16.91
C VAL A 322 -2.35 -5.47 16.60
N ALA A 323 -1.99 -5.74 15.34
CA ALA A 323 -1.37 -7.01 14.96
C ALA A 323 -0.04 -7.28 15.67
N ARG A 324 0.79 -6.25 15.86
CA ARG A 324 2.04 -6.36 16.62
C ARG A 324 1.80 -6.60 18.11
N LEU A 325 0.72 -6.05 18.67
CA LEU A 325 0.30 -6.38 20.04
C LEU A 325 -0.13 -7.85 20.17
N ASP A 326 -0.61 -8.48 19.10
CA ASP A 326 -0.91 -9.92 19.03
C ASP A 326 0.31 -10.80 18.69
N HIS A 327 1.52 -10.23 18.65
CA HIS A 327 2.76 -10.92 18.26
C HIS A 327 2.74 -11.45 16.82
N LEU A 328 2.02 -10.76 15.93
CA LEU A 328 2.13 -10.93 14.49
C LEU A 328 3.03 -9.82 13.92
N ASP A 329 3.79 -10.15 12.89
CA ASP A 329 4.53 -9.22 12.06
C ASP A 329 3.73 -8.95 10.78
N PRO A 330 2.96 -7.84 10.73
CA PRO A 330 2.12 -7.52 9.58
C PRO A 330 2.96 -7.13 8.35
N PRO A 331 2.38 -7.17 7.14
CA PRO A 331 3.01 -6.66 5.93
C PRO A 331 3.59 -5.25 6.11
N GLN A 332 4.68 -4.97 5.39
CA GLN A 332 5.36 -3.68 5.44
C GLN A 332 4.41 -2.54 5.01
N PRO A 333 4.64 -1.30 5.50
CA PRO A 333 3.84 -0.16 5.05
C PRO A 333 4.05 0.12 3.55
N PRO A 334 3.08 0.79 2.90
CA PRO A 334 3.20 1.14 1.49
C PRO A 334 4.38 2.08 1.23
N LYS A 335 5.08 1.88 0.10
CA LYS A 335 6.21 2.75 -0.27
C LYS A 335 5.66 4.14 -0.57
N CYS A 336 6.32 5.17 -0.03
CA CYS A 336 5.88 6.56 -0.22
C CYS A 336 5.83 6.91 -1.71
N ILE A 337 4.73 7.50 -2.15
CA ILE A 337 4.50 7.88 -3.54
C ILE A 337 5.59 8.81 -4.08
N THR A 338 6.13 9.70 -3.24
CA THR A 338 7.25 10.59 -3.55
C THR A 338 8.53 9.83 -3.90
N MET A 339 8.64 8.56 -3.51
CA MET A 339 9.76 7.68 -3.83
C MET A 339 9.51 6.79 -5.06
N LEU A 340 8.34 6.87 -5.70
CA LEU A 340 7.98 6.00 -6.83
C LEU A 340 8.38 6.63 -8.16
N TYR A 341 9.63 6.42 -8.56
CA TYR A 341 10.16 6.85 -9.86
C TYR A 341 10.31 5.70 -10.88
N VAL A 342 9.89 4.50 -10.48
CA VAL A 342 9.86 3.28 -11.30
C VAL A 342 8.52 2.56 -11.12
N PHE A 343 7.98 2.01 -12.21
CA PHE A 343 6.71 1.27 -12.22
C PHE A 343 6.81 -0.05 -11.46
N ALA A 344 7.97 -0.72 -11.48
CA ALA A 344 8.16 -1.98 -10.77
C ALA A 344 7.97 -1.87 -9.24
N GLU A 345 8.00 -0.66 -8.68
CA GLU A 345 7.82 -0.42 -7.25
C GLU A 345 6.47 0.20 -6.89
N THR A 346 5.51 0.25 -7.83
CA THR A 346 4.17 0.79 -7.58
C THR A 346 3.28 -0.21 -6.82
N HIS A 347 3.65 -0.47 -5.56
CA HIS A 347 2.87 -1.27 -4.61
C HIS A 347 2.18 -0.39 -3.57
N PHE A 348 1.02 0.15 -3.96
CA PHE A 348 0.17 1.02 -3.11
C PHE A 348 -0.41 0.29 -1.88
N ASP A 349 -0.70 -1.01 -2.02
CA ASP A 349 -1.00 -1.92 -0.92
C ASP A 349 0.03 -3.06 -0.98
N ARG A 350 0.91 -3.10 0.03
CA ARG A 350 1.96 -4.13 0.14
C ARG A 350 1.36 -5.53 0.28
N GLY A 351 0.28 -5.70 1.01
CA GLY A 351 -0.31 -7.02 1.24
C GLY A 351 -0.89 -7.62 -0.04
N ILE A 352 -1.67 -6.83 -0.78
CA ILE A 352 -2.20 -7.25 -2.09
C ILE A 352 -1.07 -7.45 -3.09
N ASN A 353 -0.07 -6.56 -3.11
CA ASN A 353 1.07 -6.71 -4.00
C ASN A 353 1.85 -8.00 -3.72
N ASP A 354 2.16 -8.30 -2.46
CA ASP A 354 2.88 -9.52 -2.07
C ASP A 354 2.06 -10.77 -2.44
N TRP A 355 0.73 -10.72 -2.28
CA TRP A 355 -0.17 -11.77 -2.75
C TRP A 355 -0.11 -11.95 -4.27
N LEU A 356 -0.20 -10.85 -5.04
CA LEU A 356 -0.17 -10.87 -6.52
C LEU A 356 1.18 -11.34 -7.04
N CYS A 357 2.29 -10.85 -6.46
CA CYS A 357 3.64 -11.28 -6.79
C CYS A 357 3.77 -12.79 -6.60
N LYS A 358 3.49 -13.28 -5.39
CA LYS A 358 3.69 -14.69 -5.04
C LYS A 358 2.79 -15.64 -5.84
N TYR A 359 1.49 -15.34 -5.93
CA TYR A 359 0.51 -16.30 -6.44
C TYR A 359 0.22 -16.15 -7.94
N VAL A 360 0.42 -14.97 -8.53
CA VAL A 360 0.09 -14.72 -9.94
C VAL A 360 1.35 -14.47 -10.76
N TYR A 361 2.07 -13.40 -10.45
CA TYR A 361 3.19 -12.91 -11.26
C TYR A 361 4.36 -13.91 -11.29
N ASP A 362 4.87 -14.32 -10.12
CA ASP A 362 6.00 -15.27 -10.01
C ASP A 362 5.59 -16.67 -10.48
N TYR A 363 4.33 -17.07 -10.19
CA TYR A 363 3.80 -18.36 -10.62
C TYR A 363 3.73 -18.49 -12.14
N ILE A 364 3.30 -17.45 -12.86
CA ILE A 364 3.20 -17.44 -14.32
C ILE A 364 4.55 -17.11 -14.98
N GLY A 365 5.28 -16.14 -14.43
CA GLY A 365 6.56 -15.65 -14.96
C GLY A 365 7.72 -16.63 -14.76
N GLY A 366 7.69 -17.41 -13.68
CA GLY A 366 8.68 -18.44 -13.36
C GLY A 366 10.07 -17.85 -13.15
N SER A 367 10.93 -17.92 -14.18
CA SER A 367 12.31 -17.42 -14.08
C SER A 367 12.48 -15.96 -14.50
N HIS A 368 11.42 -15.29 -14.99
CA HIS A 368 11.44 -13.89 -15.43
C HIS A 368 12.49 -13.54 -16.52
N LYS A 369 12.99 -14.55 -17.25
CA LYS A 369 13.96 -14.36 -18.35
C LYS A 369 13.30 -14.09 -19.70
N HIS A 370 12.10 -14.61 -19.91
CA HIS A 370 11.39 -14.59 -21.18
C HIS A 370 10.37 -13.45 -21.24
N ILE A 371 10.53 -12.55 -22.21
CA ILE A 371 9.68 -11.34 -22.37
C ILE A 371 8.21 -11.71 -22.50
N PHE A 372 7.88 -12.77 -23.24
CA PHE A 372 6.49 -13.17 -23.42
C PHE A 372 5.85 -13.70 -22.12
N LYS A 373 6.56 -14.53 -21.36
CA LYS A 373 6.05 -15.02 -20.06
C LYS A 373 5.89 -13.88 -19.07
N GLU A 374 6.84 -12.93 -19.08
CA GLU A 374 6.80 -11.71 -18.30
C GLU A 374 5.55 -10.85 -18.62
N LEU A 375 5.28 -10.66 -19.91
CA LEU A 375 4.10 -9.94 -20.39
C LEU A 375 2.80 -10.63 -19.97
N VAL A 376 2.71 -11.95 -20.11
CA VAL A 376 1.52 -12.71 -19.67
C VAL A 376 1.35 -12.59 -18.15
N ALA A 377 2.43 -12.71 -17.38
CA ALA A 377 2.40 -12.58 -15.93
C ALA A 377 1.90 -11.19 -15.48
N THR A 378 2.45 -10.11 -16.06
CA THR A 378 2.02 -8.74 -15.76
C THR A 378 0.56 -8.49 -16.16
N ILE A 379 0.14 -8.94 -17.36
CA ILE A 379 -1.27 -8.81 -17.78
C ILE A 379 -2.19 -9.55 -16.81
N CYS A 380 -1.88 -10.79 -16.45
CA CYS A 380 -2.69 -11.56 -15.51
C CYS A 380 -2.77 -10.88 -14.14
N THR A 381 -1.66 -10.35 -13.63
CA THR A 381 -1.62 -9.58 -12.38
C THR A 381 -2.56 -8.39 -12.45
N PHE A 382 -2.47 -7.57 -13.50
CA PHE A 382 -3.34 -6.40 -13.65
C PHE A 382 -4.81 -6.75 -13.88
N VAL A 383 -5.12 -7.87 -14.56
CA VAL A 383 -6.51 -8.37 -14.69
C VAL A 383 -7.10 -8.72 -13.32
N VAL A 384 -6.34 -9.41 -12.47
CA VAL A 384 -6.78 -9.71 -11.09
C VAL A 384 -6.92 -8.42 -10.29
N THR A 385 -5.99 -7.47 -10.43
CA THR A 385 -6.08 -6.15 -9.78
C THR A 385 -7.30 -5.36 -10.25
N THR A 386 -7.65 -5.38 -11.54
CA THR A 386 -8.87 -4.73 -12.07
C THR A 386 -10.11 -5.30 -11.40
N LEU A 387 -10.20 -6.63 -11.26
CA LEU A 387 -11.31 -7.27 -10.57
C LEU A 387 -11.33 -6.90 -9.07
N TRP A 388 -10.16 -6.92 -8.43
CA TRP A 388 -9.98 -6.54 -7.02
C TRP A 388 -10.42 -5.11 -6.71
N LEU A 389 -10.05 -4.15 -7.56
CA LEU A 389 -10.45 -2.76 -7.38
C LEU A 389 -11.96 -2.58 -7.66
N GLY A 390 -12.47 -3.26 -8.67
CA GLY A 390 -13.85 -3.14 -9.12
C GLY A 390 -13.87 -2.69 -10.58
N PRO A 391 -14.33 -3.54 -11.52
CA PRO A 391 -14.27 -3.20 -12.93
C PRO A 391 -15.14 -2.00 -13.28
N CYS A 392 -14.51 -0.90 -13.71
CA CYS A 392 -15.18 0.28 -14.24
C CYS A 392 -14.26 0.99 -15.25
N GLU A 393 -14.80 1.93 -16.03
CA GLU A 393 -14.06 2.63 -17.08
C GLU A 393 -12.72 3.21 -16.58
N LEU A 394 -12.74 3.88 -15.43
CA LEU A 394 -11.54 4.48 -14.83
C LEU A 394 -10.51 3.41 -14.44
N VAL A 395 -10.94 2.30 -13.83
CA VAL A 395 -10.05 1.21 -13.41
C VAL A 395 -9.46 0.47 -14.62
N TYR A 396 -10.21 0.31 -15.72
CA TYR A 396 -9.67 -0.27 -16.95
C TYR A 396 -8.56 0.60 -17.55
N ILE A 397 -8.81 1.91 -17.63
CA ILE A 397 -7.81 2.87 -18.14
C ILE A 397 -6.57 2.88 -17.24
N TRP A 398 -6.77 2.95 -15.91
CA TRP A 398 -5.70 2.88 -14.93
C TRP A 398 -4.88 1.59 -15.06
N SER A 399 -5.55 0.44 -15.15
CA SER A 399 -4.88 -0.88 -15.22
C SER A 399 -4.07 -1.02 -16.51
N PHE A 400 -4.62 -0.58 -17.64
CA PHE A 400 -3.93 -0.60 -18.93
C PHE A 400 -2.64 0.23 -18.89
N PHE A 401 -2.73 1.49 -18.44
CA PHE A 401 -1.58 2.39 -18.46
C PHE A 401 -0.50 2.00 -17.46
N ASN A 402 -0.86 1.50 -16.26
CA ASN A 402 0.13 1.00 -15.31
C ASN A 402 0.78 -0.31 -15.80
N CYS A 403 0.01 -1.23 -16.39
CA CYS A 403 0.55 -2.45 -16.99
C CYS A 403 1.50 -2.15 -18.16
N PHE A 404 1.09 -1.23 -19.04
CA PHE A 404 1.91 -0.79 -20.15
C PHE A 404 3.18 -0.07 -19.67
N GLY A 405 3.07 0.83 -18.69
CA GLY A 405 4.20 1.53 -18.10
C GLY A 405 5.23 0.58 -17.48
N LEU A 406 4.77 -0.43 -16.73
CA LEU A 406 5.63 -1.48 -16.17
C LEU A 406 6.35 -2.27 -17.27
N ASN A 407 5.61 -2.76 -18.27
CA ASN A 407 6.23 -3.54 -19.34
C ASN A 407 7.22 -2.70 -20.16
N LEU A 408 6.88 -1.45 -20.46
CA LEU A 408 7.77 -0.53 -21.16
C LEU A 408 9.06 -0.31 -20.37
N GLU A 409 8.95 -0.10 -19.05
CA GLU A 409 10.11 0.03 -18.16
C GLU A 409 11.00 -1.22 -18.20
N LEU A 410 10.41 -2.41 -18.07
CA LEU A 410 11.14 -3.69 -18.13
C LEU A 410 11.83 -3.91 -19.50
N TRP A 411 11.15 -3.57 -20.59
CA TRP A 411 11.71 -3.70 -21.94
C TRP A 411 12.85 -2.71 -22.18
N VAL A 412 12.68 -1.47 -21.72
CA VAL A 412 13.72 -0.44 -21.81
C VAL A 412 14.94 -0.85 -21.02
N ASP A 413 14.81 -1.31 -19.77
CA ASP A 413 15.96 -1.77 -18.98
C ASP A 413 16.66 -2.96 -19.64
N LYS A 414 15.89 -3.89 -20.24
CA LYS A 414 16.45 -4.99 -21.02
C LYS A 414 17.21 -4.51 -22.26
N ILE A 415 16.71 -3.50 -22.99
CA ILE A 415 17.41 -2.91 -24.14
C ILE A 415 18.73 -2.26 -23.68
N PHE A 416 18.72 -1.51 -22.58
CA PHE A 416 19.93 -0.87 -22.03
C PHE A 416 20.93 -1.87 -21.43
N SER A 417 20.50 -3.11 -21.15
CA SER A 417 21.40 -4.20 -20.75
C SER A 417 22.19 -4.82 -21.92
N LEU A 418 21.81 -4.55 -23.17
CA LEU A 418 22.43 -5.12 -24.36
C LEU A 418 23.51 -4.19 -24.97
N PRO A 419 24.56 -4.73 -25.62
CA PRO A 419 25.47 -3.94 -26.45
C PRO A 419 24.76 -3.33 -27.66
N PRO A 420 25.09 -2.10 -28.10
CA PRO A 420 26.18 -1.25 -27.61
C PRO A 420 25.83 -0.40 -26.38
N PHE A 421 24.55 -0.34 -25.96
CA PHE A 421 24.10 0.55 -24.88
C PHE A 421 24.78 0.26 -23.54
N SER A 422 24.96 -1.03 -23.20
CA SER A 422 25.69 -1.43 -21.99
C SER A 422 27.13 -0.91 -21.97
N ASN A 423 27.79 -0.86 -23.13
CA ASN A 423 29.18 -0.42 -23.28
C ASN A 423 29.27 1.11 -23.19
N ILE A 424 28.31 1.82 -23.78
CA ILE A 424 28.20 3.28 -23.67
C ILE A 424 27.96 3.67 -22.21
N GLU A 425 27.05 2.97 -21.52
CA GLU A 425 26.75 3.24 -20.11
C GLU A 425 27.97 3.00 -19.20
N TYR A 426 28.78 1.99 -19.51
CA TYR A 426 30.05 1.77 -18.82
C TYR A 426 31.05 2.91 -19.07
N ALA A 427 31.13 3.42 -20.31
CA ALA A 427 32.07 4.47 -20.70
C ALA A 427 31.77 5.84 -20.06
N ILE A 428 30.50 6.19 -19.84
CA ILE A 428 30.10 7.49 -19.25
C ILE A 428 30.27 7.54 -17.71
N GLY A 429 30.52 6.40 -17.07
CA GLY A 429 30.68 6.28 -15.62
C GLY A 429 29.36 6.21 -14.84
N GLU A 430 29.40 5.55 -13.68
CA GLU A 430 28.21 5.27 -12.87
C GLU A 430 27.49 6.53 -12.38
N ALA A 431 28.22 7.58 -12.01
CA ALA A 431 27.64 8.83 -11.54
C ALA A 431 26.88 9.58 -12.66
N MET A 432 27.35 9.54 -13.91
CA MET A 432 26.62 10.12 -15.04
C MET A 432 25.44 9.25 -15.45
N SER A 433 25.61 7.92 -15.47
CA SER A 433 24.50 6.98 -15.68
C SER A 433 23.37 7.23 -14.67
N ARG A 434 23.70 7.41 -13.38
CA ARG A 434 22.72 7.75 -12.34
C ARG A 434 21.94 9.02 -12.67
N ARG A 435 22.62 10.08 -13.13
CA ARG A 435 22.00 11.35 -13.56
C ARG A 435 21.07 11.15 -14.75
N ILE A 436 21.53 10.48 -15.80
CA ILE A 436 20.70 10.19 -16.98
C ILE A 436 19.47 9.37 -16.60
N ARG A 437 19.64 8.29 -15.82
CA ARG A 437 18.52 7.48 -15.32
C ARG A 437 17.55 8.27 -14.44
N ALA A 438 17.99 9.33 -13.77
CA ALA A 438 17.10 10.19 -12.97
C ALA A 438 16.22 11.09 -13.84
N VAL A 439 16.65 11.44 -15.06
CA VAL A 439 15.79 12.13 -16.04
C VAL A 439 14.62 11.24 -16.45
N PHE A 440 14.89 9.98 -16.79
CA PHE A 440 13.84 8.99 -17.07
C PHE A 440 12.96 8.71 -15.85
N GLY A 441 13.55 8.63 -14.65
CA GLY A 441 12.79 8.51 -13.41
C GLY A 441 11.84 9.69 -13.18
N ALA A 442 12.22 10.91 -13.56
CA ALA A 442 11.34 12.08 -13.44
C ALA A 442 10.16 12.01 -14.42
N LEU A 443 10.38 11.50 -15.64
CA LEU A 443 9.30 11.25 -16.61
C LEU A 443 8.36 10.14 -16.10
N ASN A 444 8.92 9.02 -15.63
CA ASN A 444 8.15 7.90 -15.08
C ASN A 444 7.31 8.36 -13.88
N PHE A 445 7.89 9.13 -12.97
CA PHE A 445 7.18 9.70 -11.82
C PHE A 445 5.93 10.48 -12.25
N TRP A 446 6.02 11.34 -13.27
CA TRP A 446 4.85 12.09 -13.75
C TRP A 446 3.82 11.22 -14.48
N THR A 447 4.26 10.18 -15.19
CA THR A 447 3.30 9.20 -15.75
C THR A 447 2.57 8.46 -14.64
N ILE A 448 3.27 8.03 -13.58
CA ILE A 448 2.68 7.42 -12.38
C ILE A 448 1.70 8.38 -11.72
N ILE A 449 2.06 9.67 -11.55
CA ILE A 449 1.14 10.69 -11.03
C ILE A 449 -0.13 10.74 -11.88
N LEU A 450 -0.01 10.95 -13.19
CA LEU A 450 -1.17 11.15 -14.06
C LEU A 450 -2.10 9.93 -14.09
N TYR A 451 -1.54 8.73 -14.12
CA TYR A 451 -2.33 7.51 -14.13
C TYR A 451 -3.07 7.30 -12.81
N ASN A 452 -2.47 7.62 -11.66
CA ASN A 452 -3.13 7.47 -10.37
C ASN A 452 -4.10 8.62 -10.03
N VAL A 453 -3.80 9.86 -10.44
CA VAL A 453 -4.74 10.99 -10.33
C VAL A 453 -6.06 10.70 -11.05
N LEU A 454 -6.00 9.99 -12.18
CA LEU A 454 -7.20 9.56 -12.91
C LEU A 454 -8.13 8.70 -12.04
N ALA A 455 -7.56 7.80 -11.24
CA ALA A 455 -8.32 6.92 -10.34
C ALA A 455 -8.81 7.67 -9.09
N LEU A 456 -8.01 8.60 -8.56
CA LEU A 456 -8.31 9.34 -7.33
C LEU A 456 -9.30 10.49 -7.50
N ASN A 457 -9.28 11.16 -8.66
CA ASN A 457 -10.09 12.36 -8.89
C ASN A 457 -11.07 12.15 -10.05
N SER A 458 -10.59 12.32 -11.28
CA SER A 458 -11.39 12.11 -12.49
C SER A 458 -10.51 12.08 -13.73
N LEU A 459 -11.04 11.47 -14.80
CA LEU A 459 -10.43 11.50 -16.12
C LEU A 459 -10.25 12.93 -16.65
N GLU A 460 -11.19 13.84 -16.37
CA GLU A 460 -11.10 15.24 -16.79
C GLU A 460 -9.95 15.98 -16.11
N PHE A 461 -9.79 15.79 -14.80
CA PHE A 461 -8.71 16.40 -14.03
C PHE A 461 -7.34 15.89 -14.50
N ALA A 462 -7.18 14.57 -14.66
CA ALA A 462 -5.94 13.99 -15.17
C ALA A 462 -5.57 14.49 -16.57
N LYS A 463 -6.55 14.56 -17.49
CA LYS A 463 -6.36 15.13 -18.84
C LYS A 463 -5.93 16.59 -18.79
N LEU A 464 -6.53 17.39 -17.91
CA LEU A 464 -6.19 18.81 -17.77
C LEU A 464 -4.76 19.00 -17.23
N VAL A 465 -4.38 18.25 -16.20
CA VAL A 465 -3.01 18.25 -15.63
C VAL A 465 -2.00 17.87 -16.71
N GLY A 466 -2.21 16.75 -17.41
CA GLY A 466 -1.31 16.30 -18.48
C GLY A 466 -1.23 17.31 -19.63
N LYS A 467 -2.36 17.83 -20.09
CA LYS A 467 -2.40 18.83 -21.18
C LYS A 467 -1.65 20.11 -20.82
N ARG A 468 -1.88 20.67 -19.62
CA ARG A 468 -1.23 21.92 -19.21
C ARG A 468 0.24 21.73 -18.87
N LEU A 469 0.58 20.73 -18.09
CA LEU A 469 1.95 20.58 -17.59
C LEU A 469 2.91 19.96 -18.62
N ILE A 470 2.45 19.06 -19.49
CA ILE A 470 3.32 18.34 -20.44
C ILE A 470 3.28 18.96 -21.84
N VAL A 471 2.10 19.39 -22.30
CA VAL A 471 1.92 19.83 -23.71
C VAL A 471 1.95 21.35 -23.84
N GLN A 472 1.06 22.06 -23.14
CA GLN A 472 0.87 23.51 -23.35
C GLN A 472 1.87 24.37 -22.57
N GLY A 473 2.32 23.91 -21.41
CA GLY A 473 3.26 24.62 -20.56
C GLY A 473 4.72 24.50 -20.99
N PHE A 474 5.00 23.82 -22.11
CA PHE A 474 6.36 23.70 -22.64
C PHE A 474 6.84 25.04 -23.22
N PRO A 475 8.09 25.48 -22.94
CA PRO A 475 9.09 24.78 -22.15
C PRO A 475 9.02 25.05 -20.65
N LEU A 476 8.49 26.21 -20.23
CA LEU A 476 8.71 26.72 -18.87
C LEU A 476 8.13 25.79 -17.78
N SER A 477 6.83 25.53 -17.80
CA SER A 477 6.16 24.73 -16.77
C SER A 477 6.63 23.27 -16.83
N THR A 478 6.74 22.72 -18.05
CA THR A 478 7.18 21.33 -18.26
C THR A 478 8.59 21.08 -17.75
N LEU A 479 9.57 21.91 -18.15
CA LEU A 479 10.95 21.72 -17.73
C LEU A 479 11.13 22.03 -16.24
N SER A 480 10.40 23.01 -15.69
CA SER A 480 10.45 23.31 -14.25
C SER A 480 9.96 22.13 -13.42
N VAL A 481 8.79 21.58 -13.78
CA VAL A 481 8.19 20.44 -13.10
C VAL A 481 9.10 19.20 -13.20
N LEU A 482 9.66 18.91 -14.38
CA LEU A 482 10.59 17.81 -14.57
C LEU A 482 11.90 18.01 -13.80
N PHE A 483 12.42 19.24 -13.71
CA PHE A 483 13.64 19.53 -12.97
C PHE A 483 13.45 19.39 -11.46
N VAL A 484 12.32 19.85 -10.91
CA VAL A 484 11.97 19.65 -9.50
C VAL A 484 11.85 18.16 -9.19
N THR A 485 11.17 17.41 -10.05
CA THR A 485 11.04 15.96 -9.89
C THR A 485 12.38 15.26 -10.03
N TYR A 486 13.22 15.65 -10.99
CA TYR A 486 14.58 15.13 -11.14
C TYR A 486 15.40 15.30 -9.85
N CYS A 487 15.33 16.49 -9.22
CA CYS A 487 15.96 16.73 -7.93
C CYS A 487 15.43 15.75 -6.86
N GLY A 488 14.11 15.55 -6.81
CA GLY A 488 13.49 14.56 -5.93
C GLY A 488 13.99 13.13 -6.17
N VAL A 489 13.98 12.66 -7.41
CA VAL A 489 14.48 11.33 -7.80
C VAL A 489 15.94 11.15 -7.39
N GLN A 490 16.78 12.18 -7.53
CA GLN A 490 18.18 12.09 -7.10
C GLN A 490 18.35 11.90 -5.60
N LEU A 491 17.52 12.56 -4.78
CA LEU A 491 17.50 12.39 -3.34
C LEU A 491 17.00 11.01 -2.93
N VAL A 492 15.97 10.49 -3.64
CA VAL A 492 15.47 9.13 -3.43
C VAL A 492 16.56 8.11 -3.73
N LYS A 493 17.22 8.22 -4.89
CA LYS A 493 18.36 7.36 -5.24
C LYS A 493 19.50 7.43 -4.22
N GLU A 494 19.75 8.61 -3.63
CA GLU A 494 20.77 8.75 -2.58
C GLU A 494 20.37 8.04 -1.30
N ARG A 495 19.10 8.09 -0.93
CA ARG A 495 18.56 7.35 0.20
C ARG A 495 18.66 5.84 -0.02
N GLU A 496 18.25 5.37 -1.19
CA GLU A 496 18.31 3.94 -1.56
C GLU A 496 19.75 3.43 -1.58
N ARG A 497 20.69 4.23 -2.08
CA ARG A 497 22.13 3.95 -1.98
C ARG A 497 22.58 3.75 -0.54
N LYS A 498 22.25 4.70 0.35
CA LYS A 498 22.63 4.63 1.77
C LYS A 498 22.02 3.41 2.46
N GLN A 499 20.77 3.09 2.13
CA GLN A 499 20.09 1.91 2.67
C GLN A 499 20.80 0.62 2.21
N ALA A 500 21.15 0.52 0.93
CA ALA A 500 21.86 -0.64 0.40
C ALA A 500 23.23 -0.89 1.09
N PHE A 501 23.93 0.17 1.52
CA PHE A 501 25.16 0.03 2.30
C PHE A 501 24.94 -0.45 3.74
N LEU A 502 23.77 -0.18 4.33
CA LEU A 502 23.43 -0.67 5.67
C LEU A 502 23.02 -2.15 5.65
N ASP A 503 22.36 -2.57 4.58
CA ASP A 503 21.85 -3.93 4.42
C ASP A 503 22.96 -4.93 3.99
N ASP A 504 24.02 -4.44 3.34
CA ASP A 504 25.19 -5.21 2.90
C ASP A 504 26.49 -4.46 3.25
N PRO A 505 26.92 -4.48 4.53
CA PRO A 505 28.18 -3.88 4.92
C PRO A 505 29.33 -4.65 4.26
N GLU A 506 30.08 -4.01 3.36
CA GLU A 506 31.29 -4.59 2.79
C GLU A 506 32.18 -5.12 3.93
N PRO A 507 32.75 -6.33 3.82
CA PRO A 507 33.66 -6.84 4.83
C PRO A 507 34.81 -5.84 4.97
N ALA A 508 35.04 -5.39 6.22
CA ALA A 508 36.05 -4.39 6.54
C ALA A 508 37.38 -4.76 5.86
N ALA A 509 37.93 -3.81 5.09
CA ALA A 509 39.24 -3.97 4.49
C ALA A 509 40.25 -4.34 5.58
N VAL A 510 40.83 -5.54 5.48
CA VAL A 510 41.94 -5.96 6.34
C VAL A 510 43.08 -4.94 6.10
N PRO A 511 43.60 -4.27 7.15
CA PRO A 511 44.72 -3.36 7.00
C PRO A 511 45.90 -4.09 6.35
N GLN A 512 46.46 -3.54 5.29
CA GLN A 512 47.56 -4.11 4.51
C GLN A 512 48.93 -4.11 5.23
N ASP A 513 48.97 -3.84 6.53
CA ASP A 513 50.22 -3.78 7.30
C ASP A 513 50.28 -4.87 8.36
N MET A 514 50.54 -6.10 7.92
CA MET A 514 51.08 -7.17 8.77
C MET A 514 52.23 -7.83 7.98
N PRO A 515 53.48 -7.77 8.47
CA PRO A 515 54.62 -8.29 7.72
C PRO A 515 54.51 -9.81 7.57
N GLU A 516 54.66 -10.29 6.33
CA GLU A 516 54.86 -11.69 5.99
C GLU A 516 56.16 -12.19 6.64
N GLU A 517 56.06 -12.99 7.71
CA GLU A 517 57.12 -13.96 8.00
C GLU A 517 56.64 -15.15 8.83
N VAL A 518 57.16 -16.32 8.43
CA VAL A 518 57.13 -17.64 9.05
C VAL A 518 55.78 -18.40 8.91
N GLY A 519 55.65 -19.45 8.09
CA GLY A 519 56.62 -20.48 7.75
C GLY A 519 56.13 -21.83 8.28
N LYS A 520 55.55 -22.63 7.39
CA LYS A 520 55.42 -24.11 7.39
C LYS A 520 55.69 -24.88 8.70
N MET A 521 54.66 -25.56 9.21
CA MET A 521 54.63 -26.92 9.81
C MET A 521 53.17 -27.14 10.28
N LYS A 522 52.47 -28.26 10.10
CA LYS A 522 52.74 -29.64 9.70
C LYS A 522 51.40 -30.24 9.28
N ALA A 523 51.42 -31.20 8.35
CA ALA A 523 50.33 -32.12 8.12
C ALA A 523 50.20 -33.09 9.31
N GLU A 524 48.97 -33.35 9.74
CA GLU A 524 48.40 -34.67 10.07
C GLU A 524 46.87 -34.55 10.16
#